data_AF-A0A972ENE7-F1
#
_entry.id   AF-A0A972ENE7-F1
#
_cell.length_a   1.000
_cell.length_b   1.000
_cell.length_c   1.000
_cell.angle_alpha   90.00
_cell.angle_beta   90.00
_cell.angle_gamma   90.00
#
_symmetry.space_group_name_H-M   'P 1'
#
loop_
_entity.id
_entity.type
_entity.pdbx_description
1 polymer ?
#
loop_
_entity_poly.entity_id
_entity_poly.type
_entity_poly.pdbx_seq_one_letter_code
_entity_poly.pdbx_strand_id
1 'polypeptide(L)'
;MKRIAAIALVISLWLLQISTVTAQKTSTPNPTKVEGVREYKRELFQQINALREERSLSVLKLDNALAAAAQEQAEYLTRLGYISEKSPRSSSLSALAIDHGFGGGAAIILKQNTAVSNLQTQPSVIINSVWLTDGKDRVEMLDKVSTHIGIGVSESDARRFIVVLFGALESGDIDYTPIPTRNPQTPSPQVLWTPTRKSIIAATANPDGSIIHLIREGETLSEISLAYDVDWNTLAALNKLDLTDPLIIEGQSLLIQAKFTATVTPTITRTPRPPTRTPRPTFTADLAATLTPGSEKPTVTAVPTELVNLPQLFDRLHTSRKQIAWALIGVSVLGLILVFLIRKKG
;
A
#
# COMPACT_ATOMS: atom_id res chain seq x y z
N MET A 1 49.45 -60.65 12.06
CA MET A 1 50.29 -59.84 12.96
C MET A 1 50.71 -58.57 12.24
N LYS A 2 50.40 -57.42 12.86
CA LYS A 2 51.20 -56.18 12.85
C LYS A 2 51.40 -55.50 11.49
N ARG A 3 50.63 -54.41 11.31
CA ARG A 3 50.86 -53.16 10.55
C ARG A 3 49.45 -52.69 10.16
N ILE A 4 48.82 -51.67 10.72
CA ILE A 4 49.32 -50.44 11.36
C ILE A 4 48.24 -49.98 12.35
N ALA A 5 48.63 -49.89 13.61
CA ALA A 5 47.98 -49.03 14.59
C ALA A 5 48.58 -47.64 14.44
N ALA A 6 47.74 -46.63 14.19
CA ALA A 6 47.94 -45.20 14.37
C ALA A 6 46.77 -44.55 13.62
N ILE A 7 45.69 -44.11 14.28
CA ILE A 7 45.59 -42.89 15.07
C ILE A 7 44.36 -43.11 15.97
N ALA A 8 44.53 -43.42 17.25
CA ALA A 8 44.53 -42.45 18.35
C ALA A 8 43.19 -41.66 18.42
N LEU A 9 42.24 -42.10 19.24
CA LEU A 9 42.08 -41.83 20.69
C LEU A 9 41.03 -40.71 20.87
N VAL A 10 40.06 -40.97 21.77
CA VAL A 10 38.96 -40.07 22.19
C VAL A 10 37.88 -39.94 21.09
N ILE A 11 36.69 -40.52 21.19
CA ILE A 11 35.64 -40.21 22.16
C ILE A 11 34.80 -41.50 22.34
N SER A 12 35.17 -42.31 23.32
CA SER A 12 34.33 -43.37 23.88
C SER A 12 33.90 -42.94 25.28
N LEU A 13 32.98 -41.98 25.37
CA LEU A 13 32.20 -41.70 26.58
C LEU A 13 31.02 -40.81 26.19
N TRP A 14 29.83 -41.10 26.72
CA TRP A 14 28.50 -40.50 26.47
C TRP A 14 27.59 -41.20 25.44
N LEU A 15 27.40 -42.50 25.66
CA LEU A 15 26.15 -43.21 25.36
C LEU A 15 25.35 -43.36 26.66
N LEU A 16 24.46 -42.42 26.97
CA LEU A 16 23.18 -42.58 27.68
C LEU A 16 22.68 -41.20 28.09
N GLN A 17 21.52 -40.78 27.54
CA GLN A 17 20.47 -39.93 28.12
C GLN A 17 19.58 -39.51 26.93
N ILE A 18 18.86 -40.48 26.34
CA ILE A 18 17.65 -40.14 25.59
C ILE A 18 16.58 -39.99 26.67
N SER A 19 16.45 -38.78 27.22
CA SER A 19 15.26 -38.45 27.98
C SER A 19 14.10 -38.43 27.00
N THR A 20 13.17 -39.37 27.17
CA THR A 20 11.85 -39.32 26.58
C THR A 20 11.15 -38.07 27.10
N VAL A 21 11.22 -36.97 26.34
CA VAL A 21 10.31 -35.85 26.53
C VAL A 21 8.94 -36.38 26.19
N THR A 22 8.21 -36.76 27.23
CA THR A 22 6.80 -37.09 27.14
C THR A 22 6.14 -35.79 26.69
N ALA A 23 5.62 -35.77 25.46
CA ALA A 23 4.85 -34.64 24.94
C ALA A 23 3.58 -34.52 25.78
N GLN A 24 3.70 -33.85 26.92
CA GLN A 24 2.60 -33.44 27.74
C GLN A 24 1.88 -32.38 26.91
N LYS A 25 0.78 -32.80 26.28
CA LYS A 25 -0.22 -31.94 25.64
C LYS A 25 -0.83 -31.06 26.72
N THR A 26 -0.05 -30.11 27.19
CA THR A 26 -0.54 -28.95 27.92
C THR A 26 -1.21 -28.10 26.86
N SER A 27 -2.53 -28.03 26.95
CA SER A 27 -3.31 -27.02 26.26
C SER A 27 -2.86 -25.66 26.77
N THR A 28 -1.78 -25.13 26.18
CA THR A 28 -1.37 -23.75 26.39
C THR A 28 -2.56 -22.88 25.97
N PRO A 29 -3.05 -21.98 26.84
CA PRO A 29 -4.10 -21.06 26.44
C PRO A 29 -3.60 -20.28 25.23
N ASN A 30 -4.46 -20.20 24.21
CA ASN A 30 -4.28 -19.42 23.00
C ASN A 30 -3.66 -18.06 23.40
N PRO A 31 -2.47 -17.66 22.91
CA PRO A 31 -1.90 -16.37 23.26
C PRO A 31 -2.95 -15.31 22.91
N THR A 32 -3.41 -14.57 23.92
CA THR A 32 -4.40 -13.50 23.73
C THR A 32 -3.93 -12.63 22.56
N LYS A 33 -4.83 -12.24 21.64
CA LYS A 33 -4.53 -11.43 20.43
C LYS A 33 -3.54 -10.28 20.69
N VAL A 34 -3.64 -9.65 21.87
CA VAL A 34 -2.74 -8.58 22.35
C VAL A 34 -1.27 -9.03 22.47
N GLU A 35 -1.03 -10.24 22.97
CA GLU A 35 0.30 -10.84 23.07
C GLU A 35 0.90 -11.04 21.67
N GLY A 36 0.15 -11.65 20.75
CA GLY A 36 0.61 -11.89 19.38
C GLY A 36 0.99 -10.60 18.65
N VAL A 37 0.20 -9.53 18.82
CA VAL A 37 0.51 -8.21 18.24
C VAL A 37 1.79 -7.62 18.86
N ARG A 38 2.00 -7.76 20.16
CA ARG A 38 3.20 -7.26 20.85
C ARG A 38 4.46 -7.97 20.38
N GLU A 39 4.41 -9.29 20.26
CA GLU A 39 5.50 -10.10 19.72
C GLU A 39 5.83 -9.68 18.28
N TYR A 40 4.80 -9.52 17.43
CA TYR A 40 4.96 -9.08 16.05
C TYR A 40 5.67 -7.73 15.93
N LYS A 41 5.28 -6.74 16.77
CA LYS A 41 5.94 -5.42 16.79
C LYS A 41 7.41 -5.54 17.19
N ARG A 42 7.73 -6.37 18.19
CA ARG A 42 9.10 -6.57 18.65
C ARG A 42 9.98 -7.21 17.57
N GLU A 43 9.48 -8.26 16.92
CA GLU A 43 10.21 -8.92 15.83
C GLU A 43 10.43 -7.97 14.65
N LEU A 44 9.42 -7.17 14.30
CA LEU A 44 9.54 -6.17 13.24
C LEU A 44 10.63 -5.13 13.57
N PHE A 45 10.63 -4.59 14.79
CA PHE A 45 11.67 -3.68 15.28
C PHE A 45 13.07 -4.30 15.19
N GLN A 46 13.24 -5.53 15.70
CA GLN A 46 14.52 -6.23 15.69
C GLN A 46 15.05 -6.45 14.28
N GLN A 47 14.19 -6.87 13.34
CA GLN A 47 14.58 -7.13 11.96
C GLN A 47 14.93 -5.85 11.20
N ILE A 48 14.20 -4.75 11.43
CA ILE A 48 14.56 -3.44 10.86
C ILE A 48 15.95 -3.00 11.35
N ASN A 49 16.21 -3.10 12.65
CA ASN A 49 17.51 -2.71 13.20
C ASN A 49 18.65 -3.65 12.77
N ALA A 50 18.41 -4.96 12.65
CA ALA A 50 19.38 -5.91 12.11
C ALA A 50 19.74 -5.57 10.65
N LEU A 51 18.74 -5.23 9.84
CA LEU A 51 18.96 -4.78 8.46
C LEU A 51 19.76 -3.47 8.40
N ARG A 52 19.50 -2.54 9.31
CA ARG A 52 20.26 -1.28 9.41
C ARG A 52 21.71 -1.54 9.82
N GLU A 53 21.94 -2.42 10.78
CA GLU A 53 23.28 -2.82 11.23
C GLU A 53 24.08 -3.52 10.11
N GLU A 54 23.44 -4.41 9.34
CA GLU A 54 24.04 -5.05 8.15
C GLU A 54 24.51 -4.02 7.11
N ARG A 55 23.82 -2.87 7.04
CA ARG A 55 24.13 -1.75 6.14
C ARG A 55 25.02 -0.70 6.80
N SER A 56 25.57 -0.97 7.97
CA SER A 56 26.40 -0.04 8.76
C SER A 56 25.68 1.28 9.07
N LEU A 57 24.37 1.22 9.30
CA LEU A 57 23.53 2.35 9.70
C LEU A 57 23.30 2.33 11.21
N SER A 58 23.10 3.51 11.80
CA SER A 58 22.75 3.63 13.21
C SER A 58 21.44 2.91 13.52
N VAL A 59 21.44 2.12 14.60
CA VAL A 59 20.23 1.46 15.11
C VAL A 59 19.23 2.50 15.62
N LEU A 60 17.95 2.24 15.37
CA LEU A 60 16.86 3.11 15.79
C LEU A 60 16.47 2.80 17.23
N LYS A 61 16.22 3.84 18.02
CA LYS A 61 15.70 3.75 19.39
C LYS A 61 14.18 3.68 19.36
N LEU A 62 13.60 2.65 19.99
CA LEU A 62 12.14 2.57 20.14
C LEU A 62 11.65 3.75 20.99
N ASP A 63 10.67 4.48 20.48
CA ASP A 63 10.09 5.65 21.14
C ASP A 63 8.61 5.42 21.45
N ASN A 64 8.20 5.70 22.69
CA ASN A 64 6.84 5.42 23.15
C ASN A 64 5.81 6.42 22.59
N ALA A 65 6.16 7.70 22.44
CA ALA A 65 5.28 8.71 21.86
C ALA A 65 5.06 8.42 20.37
N LEU A 66 6.13 8.09 19.67
CA LEU A 66 6.10 7.71 18.26
C LEU A 66 5.33 6.39 18.05
N ALA A 67 5.47 5.42 18.95
CA ALA A 67 4.71 4.18 18.91
C ALA A 67 3.21 4.40 19.15
N ALA A 68 2.84 5.33 20.04
CA ALA A 68 1.44 5.70 20.27
C ALA A 68 0.84 6.40 19.03
N ALA A 69 1.57 7.32 18.41
CA ALA A 69 1.16 7.95 17.15
C ALA A 69 0.99 6.93 16.02
N ALA A 70 1.96 6.02 15.85
CA ALA A 70 1.87 4.96 14.85
C ALA A 70 0.67 4.04 15.10
N GLN A 71 0.36 3.74 16.37
CA GLN A 71 -0.80 2.93 16.75
C GLN A 71 -2.13 3.61 16.38
N GLU A 72 -2.29 4.91 16.68
CA GLU A 72 -3.49 5.67 16.31
C GLU A 72 -3.66 5.71 14.78
N GLN A 73 -2.56 5.88 14.03
CA GLN A 73 -2.58 5.80 12.57
C GLN A 73 -3.03 4.42 12.09
N ALA A 74 -2.48 3.33 12.64
CA ALA A 74 -2.86 1.97 12.24
C ALA A 74 -4.35 1.67 12.49
N GLU A 75 -4.89 2.15 13.62
CA GLU A 75 -6.32 2.03 13.94
C GLU A 75 -7.20 2.86 13.00
N TYR A 76 -6.72 4.03 12.58
CA TYR A 76 -7.40 4.84 11.59
C TYR A 76 -7.44 4.17 10.21
N LEU A 77 -6.31 3.62 9.74
CA LEU A 77 -6.27 2.84 8.49
C LEU A 77 -7.18 1.61 8.56
N THR A 78 -7.24 0.97 9.72
CA THR A 78 -8.15 -0.16 9.95
C THR A 78 -9.62 0.25 9.81
N ARG A 79 -9.99 1.43 10.35
CA ARG A 79 -11.34 1.99 10.21
C ARG A 79 -11.68 2.35 8.76
N LEU A 80 -10.70 2.81 7.98
CA LEU A 80 -10.88 3.10 6.55
C LEU A 80 -10.95 1.82 5.69
N GLY A 81 -10.23 0.77 6.08
CA GLY A 81 -10.13 -0.49 5.33
C GLY A 81 -9.13 -0.48 4.18
N TYR A 82 -8.44 0.65 3.94
CA TYR A 82 -7.39 0.82 2.93
C TYR A 82 -6.27 1.76 3.45
N ILE A 83 -5.11 1.76 2.78
CA ILE A 83 -3.96 2.60 3.14
C ILE A 83 -4.21 4.06 2.71
N SER A 84 -3.95 5.01 3.61
CA SER A 84 -4.01 6.44 3.33
C SER A 84 -2.84 7.17 3.96
N GLU A 85 -2.30 8.16 3.27
CA GLU A 85 -1.28 9.08 3.82
C GLU A 85 -1.89 10.15 4.73
N LYS A 86 -3.22 10.33 4.71
CA LYS A 86 -3.91 11.24 5.63
C LYS A 86 -3.93 10.63 7.03
N SER A 87 -3.67 11.46 8.05
CA SER A 87 -3.78 11.08 9.46
C SER A 87 -5.20 11.32 10.00
N PRO A 88 -5.54 10.80 11.20
CA PRO A 88 -6.83 11.06 11.82
C PRO A 88 -7.04 12.57 11.95
N ARG A 89 -8.29 13.02 11.85
CA ARG A 89 -8.67 14.45 11.97
C ARG A 89 -8.10 15.37 10.86
N SER A 90 -7.63 14.82 9.73
CA SER A 90 -7.02 15.59 8.63
C SER A 90 -5.75 16.37 9.05
N SER A 91 -5.10 15.96 10.13
CA SER A 91 -3.80 16.50 10.54
C SER A 91 -2.65 15.87 9.73
N SER A 92 -1.47 16.49 9.77
CA SER A 92 -0.25 15.84 9.27
C SER A 92 0.22 14.75 10.25
N LEU A 93 1.01 13.78 9.75
CA LEU A 93 1.62 12.76 10.60
C LEU A 93 2.56 13.36 11.64
N SER A 94 3.26 14.45 11.29
CA SER A 94 4.12 15.19 12.23
C SER A 94 3.30 15.79 13.37
N ALA A 95 2.12 16.36 13.08
CA ALA A 95 1.23 16.86 14.12
C ALA A 95 0.74 15.73 15.03
N LEU A 96 0.42 14.55 14.47
CA LEU A 96 0.05 13.38 15.26
C LEU A 96 1.20 12.95 16.19
N ALA A 97 2.45 12.88 15.70
CA ALA A 97 3.60 12.54 16.53
C ALA A 97 3.83 13.56 17.67
N ILE A 98 3.69 14.85 17.37
CA ILE A 98 3.81 15.95 18.34
C ILE A 98 2.69 15.88 19.39
N ASP A 99 1.45 15.59 18.99
CA ASP A 99 0.30 15.45 19.90
C ASP A 99 0.52 14.30 20.91
N HIS A 100 1.23 13.25 20.50
CA HIS A 100 1.66 12.16 21.37
C HIS A 100 2.93 12.48 22.19
N GLY A 101 3.55 13.64 21.96
CA GLY A 101 4.67 14.17 22.74
C GLY A 101 6.05 13.98 22.12
N PHE A 102 6.15 13.46 20.89
CA PHE A 102 7.44 13.22 20.24
C PHE A 102 8.17 14.55 19.96
N GLY A 103 9.49 14.55 20.19
CA GLY A 103 10.35 15.73 20.00
C GLY A 103 10.28 16.78 21.12
N GLY A 104 9.36 16.64 22.08
CA GLY A 104 9.35 17.53 23.26
C GLY A 104 9.10 19.02 22.93
N GLY A 105 8.48 19.31 21.78
CA GLY A 105 8.29 20.66 21.27
C GLY A 105 9.40 21.17 20.33
N ALA A 106 10.46 20.39 20.12
CA ALA A 106 11.44 20.65 19.08
C ALA A 106 10.88 20.35 17.68
N ALA A 107 11.52 20.92 16.66
CA ALA A 107 11.24 20.56 15.28
C ALA A 107 11.68 19.11 15.00
N ILE A 108 10.86 18.39 14.23
CA ILE A 108 11.04 16.97 13.97
C ILE A 108 11.02 16.66 12.48
N ILE A 109 11.79 15.64 12.11
CA ILE A 109 11.73 14.98 10.81
C ILE A 109 10.97 13.67 11.02
N LEU A 110 9.98 13.41 10.17
CA LEU A 110 9.14 12.22 10.26
C LEU A 110 8.98 11.56 8.88
N LYS A 111 9.10 10.23 8.86
CA LYS A 111 8.90 9.37 7.68
C LYS A 111 7.98 8.21 8.05
N GLN A 112 7.29 7.62 7.08
CA GLN A 112 6.29 6.58 7.30
C GLN A 112 6.35 5.48 6.25
N ASN A 113 6.59 4.25 6.72
CA ASN A 113 6.29 3.06 5.95
C ASN A 113 4.95 2.48 6.40
N THR A 114 4.14 2.02 5.43
CA THR A 114 2.86 1.36 5.72
C THR A 114 2.75 0.05 4.95
N ALA A 115 2.08 -0.94 5.54
CA ALA A 115 1.76 -2.19 4.86
C ALA A 115 0.41 -2.75 5.32
N VAL A 116 -0.22 -3.52 4.43
CA VAL A 116 -1.39 -4.34 4.77
C VAL A 116 -1.08 -5.78 4.40
N SER A 117 -1.35 -6.69 5.32
CA SER A 117 -1.08 -8.12 5.14
C SER A 117 -2.17 -8.98 5.76
N ASN A 118 -2.09 -10.29 5.55
CA ASN A 118 -2.90 -11.23 6.33
C ASN A 118 -2.29 -11.45 7.72
N LEU A 119 -3.07 -11.94 8.68
CA LEU A 119 -2.60 -12.12 10.07
C LEU A 119 -1.43 -13.11 10.23
N GLN A 120 -1.25 -14.01 9.27
CA GLN A 120 -0.19 -15.05 9.27
C GLN A 120 1.11 -14.59 8.61
N THR A 121 1.11 -13.41 7.98
CA THR A 121 2.29 -12.87 7.30
C THR A 121 3.33 -12.50 8.34
N GLN A 122 4.55 -13.03 8.19
CA GLN A 122 5.66 -12.75 9.09
C GLN A 122 6.25 -11.35 8.82
N PRO A 123 6.88 -10.71 9.83
CA PRO A 123 7.53 -9.40 9.66
C PRO A 123 8.57 -9.36 8.53
N SER A 124 9.32 -10.45 8.35
CA SER A 124 10.35 -10.57 7.32
C SER A 124 9.81 -10.41 5.90
N VAL A 125 8.58 -10.87 5.65
CA VAL A 125 7.93 -10.72 4.34
C VAL A 125 7.57 -9.26 4.08
N ILE A 126 7.11 -8.54 5.10
CA ILE A 126 6.81 -7.11 4.99
C ILE A 126 8.08 -6.32 4.67
N ILE A 127 9.17 -6.59 5.38
CA ILE A 127 10.45 -5.91 5.15
C ILE A 127 10.99 -6.25 3.76
N ASN A 128 11.11 -7.54 3.42
CA ASN A 128 11.86 -7.95 2.24
C ASN A 128 11.08 -7.88 0.94
N SER A 129 9.75 -8.04 0.99
CA SER A 129 8.90 -8.16 -0.20
C SER A 129 7.90 -7.02 -0.37
N VAL A 130 7.77 -6.13 0.61
CA VAL A 130 6.98 -4.90 0.49
C VAL A 130 7.94 -3.71 0.50
N TRP A 131 8.62 -3.48 1.62
CA TRP A 131 9.37 -2.23 1.81
C TRP A 131 10.73 -2.19 1.10
N LEU A 132 11.49 -3.29 1.02
CA LEU A 132 12.77 -3.28 0.30
C LEU A 132 12.62 -3.25 -1.23
N THR A 133 11.49 -3.74 -1.73
CA THR A 133 11.16 -3.73 -3.15
C THR A 133 10.58 -2.40 -3.61
N ASP A 134 9.92 -1.67 -2.72
CA ASP A 134 9.42 -0.33 -2.98
C ASP A 134 10.54 0.72 -2.84
N GLY A 135 10.58 1.69 -3.75
CA GLY A 135 11.64 2.71 -3.76
C GLY A 135 11.56 3.66 -2.58
N LYS A 136 10.34 4.12 -2.24
CA LYS A 136 10.07 5.09 -1.18
C LYS A 136 10.30 4.45 0.19
N ASP A 137 9.62 3.34 0.46
CA ASP A 137 9.69 2.66 1.75
C ASP A 137 11.12 2.19 2.08
N ARG A 138 11.89 1.77 1.07
CA ARG A 138 13.30 1.40 1.24
C ARG A 138 14.15 2.60 1.67
N VAL A 139 13.97 3.75 1.03
CA VAL A 139 14.74 4.95 1.34
C VAL A 139 14.43 5.44 2.75
N GLU A 140 13.16 5.40 3.15
CA GLU A 140 12.73 5.83 4.48
C GLU A 140 13.28 4.91 5.59
N MET A 141 13.20 3.59 5.40
CA MET A 141 13.69 2.61 6.38
C MET A 141 15.22 2.62 6.53
N LEU A 142 15.95 2.90 5.44
CA LEU A 142 17.43 2.91 5.40
C LEU A 142 18.01 4.32 5.51
N ASP A 143 17.19 5.28 5.91
CA ASP A 143 17.62 6.66 6.10
C ASP A 143 18.66 6.80 7.22
N LYS A 144 19.64 7.67 6.99
CA LYS A 144 20.74 7.96 7.94
C LYS A 144 20.34 8.97 9.02
N VAL A 145 19.33 9.80 8.76
CA VAL A 145 18.93 10.90 9.65
C VAL A 145 18.05 10.39 10.79
N SER A 146 17.17 9.42 10.51
CA SER A 146 16.25 8.86 11.49
C SER A 146 16.98 8.20 12.66
N THR A 147 16.59 8.57 13.88
CA THR A 147 17.18 8.08 15.15
C THR A 147 16.19 7.28 15.99
N HIS A 148 14.90 7.52 15.81
CA HIS A 148 13.81 6.91 16.56
C HIS A 148 12.87 6.11 15.65
N ILE A 149 12.19 5.14 16.24
CA ILE A 149 11.17 4.33 15.58
C ILE A 149 9.95 4.13 16.46
N GLY A 150 8.77 4.22 15.85
CA GLY A 150 7.48 3.90 16.45
C GLY A 150 6.72 2.90 15.59
N ILE A 151 6.16 1.86 16.19
CA ILE A 151 5.46 0.78 15.46
C ILE A 151 4.02 0.63 15.93
N GLY A 152 3.10 0.86 15.00
CA GLY A 152 1.66 0.67 15.14
C GLY A 152 1.20 -0.56 14.39
N VAL A 153 0.35 -1.37 15.03
CA VAL A 153 -0.25 -2.56 14.41
C VAL A 153 -1.69 -2.65 14.86
N SER A 154 -2.59 -2.74 13.89
CA SER A 154 -4.02 -2.91 14.12
C SER A 154 -4.57 -4.01 13.22
N GLU A 155 -5.51 -4.79 13.74
CA GLU A 155 -6.00 -6.01 13.08
C GLU A 155 -7.53 -5.98 13.00
N SER A 156 -8.08 -6.06 11.78
CA SER A 156 -9.51 -6.25 11.50
C SER A 156 -9.72 -7.49 10.65
N ASP A 157 -10.71 -8.29 11.02
CA ASP A 157 -11.10 -9.52 10.34
C ASP A 157 -9.91 -10.48 10.13
N ALA A 158 -9.40 -10.55 8.89
CA ALA A 158 -8.27 -11.36 8.46
C ALA A 158 -7.04 -10.53 8.01
N ARG A 159 -7.07 -9.21 8.22
CA ARG A 159 -6.04 -8.26 7.76
C ARG A 159 -5.35 -7.58 8.94
N ARG A 160 -4.05 -7.33 8.78
CA ARG A 160 -3.21 -6.55 9.67
C ARG A 160 -2.75 -5.28 8.94
N PHE A 161 -3.01 -4.13 9.52
CA PHE A 161 -2.50 -2.83 9.11
C PHE A 161 -1.27 -2.52 9.97
N ILE A 162 -0.16 -2.21 9.30
CA ILE A 162 1.15 -2.01 9.91
C ILE A 162 1.61 -0.62 9.52
N VAL A 163 1.97 0.18 10.52
CA VAL A 163 2.50 1.54 10.34
C VAL A 163 3.81 1.61 11.10
N VAL A 164 4.87 2.03 10.42
CA VAL A 164 6.17 2.29 11.04
C VAL A 164 6.51 3.74 10.78
N LEU A 165 6.70 4.48 11.88
CA LEU A 165 7.15 5.86 11.86
C LEU A 165 8.64 5.91 12.19
N PHE A 166 9.40 6.62 11.38
CA PHE A 166 10.81 6.92 11.62
C PHE A 166 10.94 8.40 11.96
N GLY A 167 11.51 8.70 13.12
CA GLY A 167 11.57 10.04 13.67
C GLY A 167 13.00 10.49 13.96
N ALA A 168 13.26 11.78 13.84
CA ALA A 168 14.46 12.44 14.36
C ALA A 168 14.13 13.86 14.79
N LEU A 169 14.91 14.41 15.71
CA LEU A 169 14.90 15.83 15.99
C LEU A 169 15.74 16.54 14.93
N GLU A 170 15.29 17.71 14.45
CA GLU A 170 16.07 18.50 13.48
C GLU A 170 17.41 18.98 14.05
N SER A 171 17.53 19.09 15.37
CA SER A 171 18.80 19.38 16.05
C SER A 171 19.83 18.25 15.93
N GLY A 172 19.40 17.03 15.59
CA GLY A 172 20.22 15.83 15.61
C GLY A 172 20.32 15.17 17.00
N ASP A 173 19.69 15.74 18.02
CA ASP A 173 19.68 15.15 19.36
C ASP A 173 18.88 13.83 19.39
N ILE A 174 19.36 12.88 20.20
CA ILE A 174 18.71 11.57 20.37
C ILE A 174 17.81 11.58 21.61
N ASP A 175 18.07 12.42 22.59
CA ASP A 175 17.28 12.48 23.81
C ASP A 175 16.45 13.76 23.84
N TYR A 176 15.21 13.63 24.28
CA TYR A 176 14.30 14.75 24.48
C TYR A 176 13.40 14.46 25.69
N THR A 177 12.82 15.51 26.26
CA THR A 177 11.83 15.35 27.33
C THR A 177 10.44 15.40 26.69
N PRO A 178 9.63 14.32 26.75
CA PRO A 178 8.28 14.34 26.21
C PRO A 178 7.44 15.42 26.92
N ILE A 179 6.69 16.19 26.14
CA ILE A 179 5.64 17.04 26.72
C ILE A 179 4.54 16.08 27.20
N PRO A 180 3.97 16.25 28.41
CA PRO A 180 2.89 15.40 28.88
C PRO A 180 1.74 15.38 27.86
N THR A 181 1.31 14.16 27.52
CA THR A 181 0.25 13.90 26.55
C THR A 181 -1.01 14.66 26.97
N ARG A 182 -1.56 15.45 26.06
CA ARG A 182 -2.75 16.27 26.32
C ARG A 182 -3.92 15.36 26.68
N ASN A 183 -4.53 15.53 27.86
CA ASN A 183 -5.69 14.75 28.26
C ASN A 183 -6.83 14.92 27.22
N PRO A 184 -7.32 13.83 26.58
CA PRO A 184 -8.32 13.89 25.52
C PRO A 184 -9.70 14.43 25.95
N GLN A 185 -9.95 14.59 27.26
CA GLN A 185 -11.18 15.18 27.81
C GLN A 185 -11.08 16.70 28.07
N THR A 186 -9.91 17.30 27.88
CA THR A 186 -9.75 18.75 28.00
C THR A 186 -10.10 19.36 26.63
N PRO A 187 -11.05 20.31 26.52
CA PRO A 187 -11.23 21.03 25.27
C PRO A 187 -9.88 21.63 24.90
N SER A 188 -9.39 21.32 23.70
CA SER A 188 -8.13 21.86 23.21
C SER A 188 -8.09 23.37 23.49
N PRO A 189 -7.13 23.90 24.28
CA PRO A 189 -6.73 25.28 24.06
C PRO A 189 -6.57 25.46 22.56
N GLN A 190 -7.37 26.36 21.98
CA GLN A 190 -7.07 26.96 20.70
C GLN A 190 -5.77 27.72 20.95
N VAL A 191 -4.65 27.00 20.87
CA VAL A 191 -3.39 27.66 20.65
C VAL A 191 -3.62 28.30 19.30
N LEU A 192 -3.82 29.62 19.30
CA LEU A 192 -3.50 30.43 18.13
C LEU A 192 -1.99 30.27 17.93
N TRP A 193 -1.60 29.09 17.44
CA TRP A 193 -0.65 29.07 16.36
C TRP A 193 -1.35 29.93 15.33
N THR A 194 -0.96 31.19 15.21
CA THR A 194 -0.86 31.71 13.86
C THR A 194 0.26 30.85 13.28
N PRO A 195 -0.04 29.75 12.54
CA PRO A 195 0.96 29.38 11.58
C PRO A 195 1.11 30.65 10.77
N THR A 196 2.30 31.21 10.71
CA THR A 196 2.63 31.97 9.51
C THR A 196 2.78 30.92 8.41
N ARG A 197 1.70 30.16 8.12
CA ARG A 197 1.46 29.61 6.79
C ARG A 197 1.59 30.86 5.96
N LYS A 198 2.67 30.96 5.21
CA LYS A 198 2.70 31.89 4.11
C LYS A 198 1.49 31.50 3.27
N SER A 199 0.43 32.29 3.35
CA SER A 199 -0.78 32.03 2.59
C SER A 199 -0.35 32.12 1.14
N ILE A 200 -0.37 30.99 0.45
CA ILE A 200 -0.18 30.98 -0.99
C ILE A 200 -1.32 31.82 -1.56
N ILE A 201 -0.95 32.91 -2.22
CA ILE A 201 -1.94 33.79 -2.84
C ILE A 201 -2.35 33.06 -4.11
N ALA A 202 -3.53 32.47 -4.10
CA ALA A 202 -4.09 31.83 -5.28
C ALA A 202 -4.21 32.87 -6.40
N ALA A 203 -3.53 32.60 -7.51
CA ALA A 203 -3.66 33.33 -8.75
C ALA A 203 -5.11 33.27 -9.26
N THR A 204 -5.61 34.41 -9.73
CA THR A 204 -6.93 34.50 -10.37
C THR A 204 -6.91 33.79 -11.71
N ALA A 205 -8.03 33.15 -12.07
CA ALA A 205 -8.17 32.55 -13.39
C ALA A 205 -8.05 33.61 -14.49
N ASN A 206 -7.29 33.26 -15.53
CA ASN A 206 -7.16 34.04 -16.74
C ASN A 206 -8.51 34.08 -17.50
N PRO A 207 -8.70 35.03 -18.44
CA PRO A 207 -9.92 35.12 -19.25
C PRO A 207 -10.28 33.85 -20.05
N ASP A 208 -9.30 32.98 -20.30
CA ASP A 208 -9.46 31.69 -20.99
C ASP A 208 -9.77 30.51 -20.03
N GLY A 209 -9.94 30.81 -18.73
CA GLY A 209 -10.17 29.84 -17.66
C GLY A 209 -8.92 29.07 -17.22
N SER A 210 -7.74 29.39 -17.75
CA SER A 210 -6.49 28.83 -17.25
C SER A 210 -6.08 29.48 -15.92
N ILE A 211 -5.41 28.73 -15.05
CA ILE A 211 -4.84 29.26 -13.80
C ILE A 211 -3.35 28.94 -13.82
N ILE A 212 -2.52 29.97 -13.70
CA ILE A 212 -1.05 29.86 -13.63
C ILE A 212 -0.60 30.45 -12.31
N HIS A 213 0.12 29.66 -11.53
CA HIS A 213 0.71 30.08 -10.26
C HIS A 213 2.20 30.38 -10.44
N LEU A 214 2.67 31.54 -10.00
CA LEU A 214 4.09 31.86 -9.96
C LEU A 214 4.65 31.43 -8.61
N ILE A 215 5.53 30.42 -8.61
CA ILE A 215 6.12 29.86 -7.39
C ILE A 215 6.99 30.92 -6.71
N ARG A 216 6.76 31.14 -5.42
CA ARG A 216 7.51 32.08 -4.58
C ARG A 216 8.45 31.35 -3.66
N GLU A 217 9.38 32.12 -3.08
CA GLU A 217 10.38 31.60 -2.15
C GLU A 217 9.75 30.78 -1.02
N GLY A 218 10.27 29.55 -0.85
CA GLY A 218 9.82 28.61 0.17
C GLY A 218 8.46 27.94 -0.06
N GLU A 219 7.81 28.08 -1.22
CA GLU A 219 6.58 27.34 -1.55
C GLU A 219 6.91 25.92 -2.05
N THR A 220 6.17 24.93 -1.56
CA THR A 220 6.28 23.53 -2.00
C THR A 220 5.12 23.10 -2.89
N LEU A 221 5.32 22.08 -3.73
CA LEU A 221 4.27 21.55 -4.61
C LEU A 221 3.06 21.08 -3.78
N SER A 222 3.33 20.50 -2.61
CA SER A 222 2.32 20.06 -1.65
C SER A 222 1.48 21.22 -1.12
N GLU A 223 2.09 22.35 -0.77
CA GLU A 223 1.34 23.52 -0.29
C GLU A 223 0.53 24.18 -1.43
N ILE A 224 1.10 24.27 -2.64
CA ILE A 224 0.41 24.82 -3.81
C ILE A 224 -0.79 23.93 -4.19
N SER A 225 -0.59 22.60 -4.22
CA SER A 225 -1.66 21.63 -4.50
C SER A 225 -2.83 21.79 -3.53
N LEU A 226 -2.53 21.99 -2.24
CA LEU A 226 -3.53 22.25 -1.20
C LEU A 226 -4.23 23.61 -1.38
N ALA A 227 -3.51 24.66 -1.80
CA ALA A 227 -4.08 25.99 -2.00
C ALA A 227 -5.10 26.05 -3.16
N TYR A 228 -4.95 25.16 -4.15
CA TYR A 228 -5.82 25.09 -5.32
C TYR A 228 -6.81 23.92 -5.31
N ASP A 229 -6.79 23.08 -4.27
CA ASP A 229 -7.59 21.84 -4.18
C ASP A 229 -7.40 20.92 -5.40
N VAL A 230 -6.17 20.85 -5.90
CA VAL A 230 -5.75 19.98 -7.02
C VAL A 230 -4.73 18.99 -6.48
N ASP A 231 -4.85 17.72 -6.86
CA ASP A 231 -3.90 16.68 -6.45
C ASP A 231 -2.48 16.96 -6.97
N TRP A 232 -1.45 16.78 -6.13
CA TRP A 232 -0.07 17.12 -6.49
C TRP A 232 0.47 16.28 -7.65
N ASN A 233 0.03 15.02 -7.79
CA ASN A 233 0.45 14.14 -8.88
C ASN A 233 -0.21 14.59 -10.19
N THR A 234 -1.48 15.00 -10.11
CA THR A 234 -2.17 15.66 -11.23
C THR A 234 -1.46 16.95 -11.64
N LEU A 235 -1.02 17.75 -10.67
CA LEU A 235 -0.31 19.00 -10.90
C LEU A 235 1.10 18.78 -11.49
N ALA A 236 1.82 17.76 -11.00
CA ALA A 236 3.11 17.33 -11.53
C ALA A 236 2.98 16.84 -12.98
N ALA A 237 1.99 15.99 -13.26
CA ALA A 237 1.70 15.50 -14.61
C ALA A 237 1.31 16.64 -15.56
N LEU A 238 0.48 17.59 -15.11
CA LEU A 238 0.06 18.76 -15.88
C LEU A 238 1.25 19.65 -16.27
N ASN A 239 2.26 19.74 -15.40
CA ASN A 239 3.47 20.53 -15.60
C ASN A 239 4.67 19.73 -16.13
N LYS A 240 4.47 18.45 -16.48
CA LYS A 240 5.52 17.53 -16.96
C LYS A 240 6.71 17.43 -15.98
N LEU A 241 6.43 17.50 -14.68
CA LEU A 241 7.40 17.26 -13.63
C LEU A 241 7.62 15.74 -13.48
N ASP A 242 8.75 15.36 -12.89
CA ASP A 242 9.01 13.98 -12.51
C ASP A 242 7.96 13.53 -11.48
N LEU A 243 7.28 12.41 -11.75
CA LEU A 243 6.21 11.91 -10.86
C LEU A 243 6.76 11.20 -9.62
N THR A 244 8.04 10.87 -9.62
CA THR A 244 8.76 10.21 -8.53
C THR A 244 9.51 11.20 -7.64
N ASP A 245 9.99 12.32 -8.20
CA ASP A 245 10.64 13.40 -7.45
C ASP A 245 10.37 14.77 -8.11
N PRO A 246 9.16 15.34 -7.92
CA PRO A 246 8.77 16.57 -8.60
C PRO A 246 9.48 17.78 -8.00
N LEU A 247 10.58 18.19 -8.64
CA LEU A 247 11.31 19.41 -8.29
C LEU A 247 10.60 20.65 -8.85
N ILE A 248 10.30 21.61 -7.97
CA ILE A 248 9.86 22.95 -8.34
C ILE A 248 10.84 23.99 -7.83
N ILE A 249 11.03 25.07 -8.59
CA ILE A 249 12.01 26.12 -8.30
C ILE A 249 11.29 27.47 -8.19
N GLU A 250 11.77 28.33 -7.31
CA GLU A 250 11.29 29.69 -7.13
C GLU A 250 11.35 30.48 -8.46
N GLY A 251 10.30 31.25 -8.73
CA GLY A 251 10.14 32.00 -9.98
C GLY A 251 9.63 31.18 -11.17
N GLN A 252 9.44 29.85 -11.01
CA GLN A 252 8.83 29.02 -12.03
C GLN A 252 7.31 29.23 -12.11
N SER A 253 6.77 29.24 -13.34
CA SER A 253 5.32 29.24 -13.56
C SER A 253 4.78 27.81 -13.55
N LEU A 254 3.81 27.56 -12.68
CA LEU A 254 3.14 26.29 -12.51
C LEU A 254 1.69 26.39 -13.02
N LEU A 255 1.38 25.62 -14.05
CA LEU A 255 0.02 25.50 -14.59
C LEU A 255 -0.85 24.71 -13.62
N ILE A 256 -1.84 25.38 -13.02
CA ILE A 256 -2.79 24.76 -12.09
C ILE A 256 -3.99 24.20 -12.84
N GLN A 257 -4.50 24.96 -13.82
CA GLN A 257 -5.67 24.59 -14.60
C GLN A 257 -5.46 24.96 -16.07
N ALA A 258 -5.73 24.02 -16.98
CA ALA A 258 -5.66 24.26 -18.41
C ALA A 258 -6.85 25.12 -18.89
N LYS A 259 -6.66 25.85 -20.00
CA LYS A 259 -7.73 26.61 -20.67
C LYS A 259 -8.92 25.72 -21.02
N PHE A 260 -10.14 26.25 -20.90
CA PHE A 260 -11.32 25.53 -21.37
C PHE A 260 -11.24 25.41 -22.91
N THR A 261 -11.25 24.17 -23.39
CA THR A 261 -11.41 23.92 -24.83
C THR A 261 -12.89 23.62 -25.05
N ALA A 262 -13.62 24.52 -25.70
CA ALA A 262 -15.02 24.27 -26.03
C ALA A 262 -15.10 23.00 -26.90
N THR A 263 -15.64 21.92 -26.35
CA THR A 263 -16.03 20.76 -27.14
C THR A 263 -17.16 21.20 -28.04
N VAL A 264 -16.92 21.26 -29.35
CA VAL A 264 -17.98 21.50 -30.33
C VAL A 264 -19.06 20.43 -30.15
N THR A 265 -20.18 20.82 -29.57
CA THR A 265 -21.36 19.96 -29.50
C THR A 265 -21.88 19.81 -30.93
N PRO A 266 -22.06 18.59 -31.46
CA PRO A 266 -22.59 18.43 -32.80
C PRO A 266 -23.99 19.05 -32.86
N THR A 267 -24.16 20.09 -33.67
CA THR A 267 -25.47 20.68 -33.96
C THR A 267 -26.33 19.63 -34.67
N ILE A 268 -27.44 19.23 -34.05
CA ILE A 268 -28.43 18.34 -34.65
C ILE A 268 -29.08 19.08 -35.82
N THR A 269 -28.65 18.80 -37.05
CA THR A 269 -29.32 19.26 -38.26
C THR A 269 -30.63 18.47 -38.40
N ARG A 270 -31.78 19.12 -38.17
CA ARG A 270 -33.09 18.54 -38.45
C ARG A 270 -33.29 18.40 -39.96
N THR A 271 -32.98 17.22 -40.51
CA THR A 271 -33.38 16.89 -41.89
C THR A 271 -34.91 16.74 -41.93
N PRO A 272 -35.63 17.46 -42.82
CA PRO A 272 -37.08 17.30 -42.95
C PRO A 272 -37.42 15.87 -43.41
N ARG A 273 -38.41 15.26 -42.74
CA ARG A 273 -38.86 13.90 -43.03
C ARG A 273 -39.58 13.91 -44.39
N PRO A 274 -39.24 13.03 -45.35
CA PRO A 274 -39.94 12.96 -46.63
C PRO A 274 -41.41 12.56 -46.43
N PRO A 275 -42.34 13.06 -47.27
CA PRO A 275 -43.77 12.80 -47.13
C PRO A 275 -44.08 11.31 -47.27
N THR A 276 -44.78 10.75 -46.28
CA THR A 276 -45.26 9.37 -46.25
C THR A 276 -46.42 9.18 -47.23
N ARG A 277 -46.34 8.20 -48.13
CA ARG A 277 -47.46 7.80 -49.01
C ARG A 277 -48.55 7.11 -48.19
N THR A 278 -49.78 7.59 -48.30
CA THR A 278 -50.99 6.97 -47.73
C THR A 278 -51.30 5.64 -48.44
N PRO A 279 -51.45 4.51 -47.72
CA PRO A 279 -51.91 3.26 -48.33
C PRO A 279 -53.41 3.32 -48.63
N ARG A 280 -53.78 2.81 -49.82
CA ARG A 280 -55.15 2.62 -50.33
C ARG A 280 -55.74 1.32 -49.74
N PRO A 281 -57.05 1.27 -49.37
CA PRO A 281 -57.63 0.13 -48.67
C PRO A 281 -57.75 -1.15 -49.53
N THR A 282 -57.64 -2.27 -48.81
CA THR A 282 -57.55 -3.67 -49.20
C THR A 282 -58.90 -4.29 -49.60
N PHE A 283 -58.88 -5.24 -50.54
CA PHE A 283 -59.98 -6.19 -50.78
C PHE A 283 -59.59 -7.59 -50.24
N THR A 284 -60.46 -8.17 -49.42
CA THR A 284 -60.32 -9.47 -48.76
C THR A 284 -60.89 -10.58 -49.63
N ALA A 285 -60.20 -11.72 -49.69
CA ALA A 285 -60.81 -13.02 -49.94
C ALA A 285 -60.19 -14.08 -49.02
N ASP A 286 -61.09 -14.76 -48.32
CA ASP A 286 -60.92 -15.82 -47.33
C ASP A 286 -60.74 -17.19 -48.02
N LEU A 287 -60.01 -18.13 -47.37
CA LEU A 287 -60.44 -19.52 -47.15
C LEU A 287 -59.33 -20.43 -46.56
N ALA A 288 -59.69 -21.04 -45.42
CA ALA A 288 -59.47 -22.45 -45.04
C ALA A 288 -58.14 -22.94 -44.42
N ALA A 289 -58.20 -23.13 -43.09
CA ALA A 289 -57.96 -24.35 -42.29
C ALA A 289 -56.71 -25.22 -42.48
N THR A 290 -56.02 -25.55 -41.37
CA THR A 290 -55.86 -26.93 -40.81
C THR A 290 -55.17 -26.90 -39.43
N LEU A 291 -55.51 -27.89 -38.61
CA LEU A 291 -55.45 -28.03 -37.15
C LEU A 291 -54.12 -28.63 -36.62
N THR A 292 -53.63 -28.10 -35.47
CA THR A 292 -52.94 -28.69 -34.25
C THR A 292 -52.09 -29.99 -34.31
N PRO A 293 -51.35 -30.39 -33.24
CA PRO A 293 -50.79 -29.70 -32.05
C PRO A 293 -49.30 -30.03 -31.77
N GLY A 294 -48.61 -29.20 -30.97
CA GLY A 294 -47.25 -29.51 -30.46
C GLY A 294 -47.03 -28.90 -29.08
N SER A 295 -46.82 -29.79 -28.11
CA SER A 295 -46.61 -29.55 -26.68
C SER A 295 -45.39 -28.67 -26.37
N GLU A 296 -45.52 -27.74 -25.41
CA GLU A 296 -44.70 -27.68 -24.18
C GLU A 296 -44.91 -26.36 -23.42
N LYS A 297 -45.04 -26.50 -22.10
CA LYS A 297 -45.14 -25.45 -21.07
C LYS A 297 -43.94 -25.65 -20.11
N PRO A 298 -43.66 -24.71 -19.21
CA PRO A 298 -42.83 -23.51 -19.35
C PRO A 298 -41.39 -23.76 -18.83
N THR A 299 -40.37 -23.14 -19.42
CA THR A 299 -39.01 -23.17 -18.84
C THR A 299 -38.52 -21.76 -18.54
N VAL A 300 -38.31 -21.53 -17.24
CA VAL A 300 -37.66 -20.36 -16.65
C VAL A 300 -36.26 -20.21 -17.26
N THR A 301 -35.99 -19.06 -17.86
CA THR A 301 -34.65 -18.71 -18.36
C THR A 301 -33.70 -18.54 -17.18
N ALA A 302 -32.71 -19.44 -17.11
CA ALA A 302 -31.59 -19.34 -16.20
C ALA A 302 -30.79 -18.05 -16.45
N VAL A 303 -30.39 -17.42 -15.34
CA VAL A 303 -29.44 -16.31 -15.28
C VAL A 303 -28.14 -16.73 -16.00
N PRO A 304 -27.57 -15.91 -16.90
CA PRO A 304 -26.33 -16.25 -17.57
C PRO A 304 -25.16 -16.29 -16.58
N THR A 305 -24.47 -17.42 -16.56
CA THR A 305 -23.14 -17.62 -15.98
C THR A 305 -22.19 -16.50 -16.40
N GLU A 306 -21.54 -15.86 -15.42
CA GLU A 306 -20.44 -14.92 -15.66
C GLU A 306 -19.39 -15.59 -16.56
N LEU A 307 -19.27 -15.07 -17.79
CA LEU A 307 -18.13 -15.33 -18.64
C LEU A 307 -16.90 -14.74 -17.95
N VAL A 308 -15.93 -15.60 -17.70
CA VAL A 308 -14.55 -15.30 -17.28
C VAL A 308 -14.09 -13.98 -17.90
N ASN A 309 -13.73 -13.02 -17.06
CA ASN A 309 -13.27 -11.69 -17.49
C ASN A 309 -11.81 -11.80 -17.96
N LEU A 310 -11.60 -12.16 -19.24
CA LEU A 310 -10.28 -12.39 -19.84
C LEU A 310 -9.23 -11.28 -19.62
N PRO A 311 -9.54 -9.96 -19.54
CA PRO A 311 -8.54 -8.92 -19.32
C PRO A 311 -7.75 -9.07 -18.02
N GLN A 312 -8.41 -9.46 -16.92
CA GLN A 312 -7.72 -9.63 -15.62
C GLN A 312 -6.85 -10.90 -15.57
N LEU A 313 -7.14 -11.87 -16.43
CA LEU A 313 -6.33 -13.08 -16.59
C LEU A 313 -5.01 -12.76 -17.31
N PHE A 314 -5.02 -11.82 -18.27
CA PHE A 314 -3.81 -11.38 -18.97
C PHE A 314 -2.90 -10.49 -18.10
N ASP A 315 -3.47 -9.67 -17.20
CA ASP A 315 -2.67 -8.87 -16.26
C ASP A 315 -1.92 -9.74 -15.25
N ARG A 316 -2.53 -10.83 -14.76
CA ARG A 316 -1.82 -11.81 -13.91
C ARG A 316 -0.77 -12.62 -14.66
N LEU A 317 -0.87 -12.75 -15.98
CA LEU A 317 0.13 -13.45 -16.79
C LEU A 317 1.38 -12.60 -17.00
N HIS A 318 1.27 -11.26 -17.07
CA HIS A 318 2.41 -10.37 -17.32
C HIS A 318 3.39 -10.27 -16.14
N THR A 319 2.89 -10.15 -14.91
CA THR A 319 3.74 -10.08 -13.70
C THR A 319 4.43 -11.41 -13.37
N SER A 320 3.86 -12.53 -13.83
CA SER A 320 4.37 -13.88 -13.59
C SER A 320 5.07 -14.52 -14.79
N ARG A 321 5.30 -13.81 -15.91
CA ARG A 321 5.97 -14.35 -17.12
C ARG A 321 7.29 -15.07 -16.81
N LYS A 322 8.10 -14.50 -15.91
CA LYS A 322 9.38 -15.12 -15.50
C LYS A 322 9.17 -16.41 -14.71
N GLN A 323 8.24 -16.43 -13.75
CA GLN A 323 7.96 -17.62 -12.94
C GLN A 323 7.32 -18.74 -13.77
N ILE A 324 6.45 -18.40 -14.73
CA ILE A 324 5.85 -19.36 -15.67
C ILE A 324 6.92 -19.95 -16.60
N ALA A 325 7.86 -19.14 -17.08
CA ALA A 325 8.98 -19.62 -17.89
C ALA A 325 9.87 -20.60 -17.11
N TRP A 326 10.22 -20.30 -15.86
CA TRP A 326 10.98 -21.22 -15.00
C TRP A 326 10.23 -22.51 -14.69
N ALA A 327 8.92 -22.44 -14.45
CA ALA A 327 8.09 -23.62 -14.22
C ALA A 327 8.04 -24.54 -15.46
N LEU A 328 7.87 -23.98 -16.66
CA LEU A 328 7.86 -24.75 -17.91
C LEU A 328 9.21 -25.41 -18.20
N ILE A 329 10.32 -24.70 -17.96
CA ILE A 329 11.67 -25.27 -18.08
C ILE A 329 11.85 -26.44 -17.09
N GLY A 330 11.41 -26.26 -15.84
CA GLY A 330 11.49 -27.29 -14.81
C GLY A 330 10.73 -28.57 -15.20
N VAL A 331 9.49 -28.43 -15.68
CA VAL A 331 8.66 -29.55 -16.13
C VAL A 331 9.30 -30.26 -17.34
N SER A 332 9.88 -29.51 -18.29
CA SER A 332 10.54 -30.08 -19.46
C SER A 332 11.80 -30.88 -19.10
N VAL A 333 12.60 -30.40 -18.15
CA VAL A 333 13.80 -31.11 -17.67
C VAL A 333 13.40 -32.38 -16.92
N LEU A 334 12.35 -32.32 -16.09
CA LEU A 334 11.83 -33.48 -15.36
C LEU A 334 11.30 -34.56 -16.31
N GLY A 335 10.59 -34.15 -17.37
CA GLY A 335 10.15 -35.05 -18.43
C GLY A 335 11.32 -35.73 -19.15
N LEU A 336 12.39 -34.99 -19.45
CA LEU A 336 13.57 -35.53 -20.12
C LEU A 336 14.35 -36.52 -19.23
N ILE A 337 14.45 -36.25 -17.93
CA ILE A 337 15.03 -37.18 -16.94
C ILE A 337 14.19 -38.46 -16.86
N LEU A 338 12.87 -38.35 -16.84
CA LEU A 338 11.97 -39.50 -16.78
C LEU A 338 12.13 -40.39 -18.01
N VAL A 339 12.23 -39.82 -19.21
CA VAL A 339 12.49 -40.56 -20.45
C VAL A 339 13.83 -41.29 -20.39
N PHE A 340 14.88 -40.66 -19.86
CA PHE A 340 16.20 -41.28 -19.71
C PHE A 340 16.19 -42.45 -18.70
N LEU A 341 15.43 -42.32 -17.61
CA LEU A 341 15.28 -43.36 -16.60
C LEU A 341 14.48 -44.57 -17.13
N ILE A 342 13.46 -44.33 -17.96
CA ILE A 342 12.68 -45.39 -18.61
C ILE A 342 13.54 -46.11 -19.66
N ARG A 343 14.30 -45.36 -20.47
CA ARG A 343 15.19 -45.93 -21.50
C ARG A 343 16.34 -46.77 -20.93
N LYS A 344 16.81 -46.47 -19.72
CA LYS A 344 17.91 -47.22 -19.07
C LYS A 344 17.45 -48.59 -18.50
N LYS A 345 16.14 -48.84 -18.40
CA LYS A 345 15.56 -50.04 -17.78
C LYS A 345 14.98 -51.06 -18.76
N GLY A 346 15.01 -50.81 -20.07
CA GLY A 346 14.65 -51.77 -21.13
C GLY A 346 15.86 -52.13 -21.96
#